data_AF-A0A3P7KCH8-F1
#
_entry.id   AF-A0A3P7KCH8-F1
#
_cell.length_a   1.000
_cell.length_b   1.000
_cell.length_c   1.000
_cell.angle_alpha   90.00
_cell.angle_beta   90.00
_cell.angle_gamma   90.00
#
_symmetry.space_group_name_H-M   'P 1'
#
loop_
_entity.id
_entity.type
_entity.pdbx_description
1 polymer ?
#
loop_
_entity_poly.entity_id
_entity_poly.type
_entity_poly.pdbx_seq_one_letter_code
_entity_poly.pdbx_strand_id
1 'polypeptide(L)'
;MAQSISSNETVADGDEAPKKLSKAEKKALYKPEYAEPHATRRKVLKDVFLNEKNEVLKDELIQSILYAIYESDDNPYDSMLQLHKICPDYASVKPKSLAGLTVTYLRSWISKLDDPLALFERCVTQELQIDAFRIATAKHTGNLKLFKEVFCLDDPKALPIFYNQIAG
;
A
#
# COMPACT_ATOMS: atom_id res chain seq x y z
N MET A 1 -21.03 71.62 -10.29
CA MET A 1 -22.08 71.05 -11.15
C MET A 1 -21.51 69.81 -11.82
N ALA A 2 -22.26 68.71 -11.78
CA ALA A 2 -21.90 67.41 -12.32
C ALA A 2 -22.00 67.36 -13.84
N GLN A 3 -21.19 66.51 -14.48
CA GLN A 3 -21.68 65.40 -15.31
C GLN A 3 -20.54 64.42 -15.66
N SER A 4 -20.84 63.15 -15.41
CA SER A 4 -20.03 61.93 -15.61
C SER A 4 -20.30 61.32 -16.97
N ILE A 5 -19.30 60.72 -17.64
CA ILE A 5 -19.36 59.49 -18.50
C ILE A 5 -17.90 58.97 -18.61
N SER A 6 -17.43 58.02 -17.80
CA SER A 6 -17.43 56.54 -17.95
C SER A 6 -16.99 56.00 -19.33
N SER A 7 -15.82 55.36 -19.39
CA SER A 7 -15.48 54.40 -20.45
C SER A 7 -14.79 53.21 -19.79
N ASN A 8 -15.58 52.16 -19.68
CA ASN A 8 -15.28 50.87 -19.07
C ASN A 8 -14.42 50.06 -20.05
N GLU A 9 -13.13 49.85 -19.76
CA GLU A 9 -12.39 48.71 -20.29
C GLU A 9 -12.67 47.54 -19.35
N THR A 10 -13.59 46.66 -19.75
CA THR A 10 -13.77 45.36 -19.09
C THR A 10 -13.08 44.32 -19.95
N VAL A 11 -11.96 43.86 -19.41
CA VAL A 11 -11.17 42.72 -19.85
C VAL A 11 -12.08 41.50 -19.89
N ALA A 12 -11.99 40.73 -20.97
CA ALA A 12 -12.75 39.51 -21.18
C ALA A 12 -12.62 38.56 -19.99
N ASP A 13 -13.73 38.37 -19.27
CA ASP A 13 -13.89 37.33 -18.27
C ASP A 13 -14.03 36.00 -19.02
N GLY A 14 -12.93 35.25 -19.08
CA GLY A 14 -12.91 33.87 -19.54
C GLY A 14 -13.54 32.99 -18.47
N ASP A 15 -14.86 33.05 -18.36
CA ASP A 15 -15.67 32.16 -17.52
C ASP A 15 -15.71 30.76 -18.17
N GLU A 16 -14.56 30.09 -18.17
CA GLU A 16 -14.48 28.66 -18.48
C GLU A 16 -14.93 27.90 -17.23
N ALA A 17 -16.25 27.69 -17.12
CA ALA A 17 -16.84 26.87 -16.08
C ALA A 17 -16.04 25.57 -15.92
N PRO A 18 -15.63 25.18 -14.69
CA PRO A 18 -14.72 24.06 -14.49
C PRO A 18 -15.31 22.80 -15.14
N LYS A 19 -14.63 22.34 -16.20
CA LYS A 19 -15.06 21.20 -17.02
C LYS A 19 -15.34 20.04 -16.07
N LYS A 20 -16.62 19.65 -15.94
CA LYS A 20 -17.03 18.53 -15.08
C LYS A 20 -16.44 17.25 -15.66
N LEU A 21 -15.29 16.85 -15.13
CA LEU A 21 -14.65 15.58 -15.47
C LEU A 21 -15.62 14.43 -15.25
N SER A 22 -15.74 13.56 -16.24
CA SER A 22 -16.47 12.30 -16.15
C SER A 22 -15.87 11.41 -15.06
N LYS A 23 -16.62 10.39 -14.64
CA LYS A 23 -16.13 9.39 -13.67
C LYS A 23 -14.85 8.69 -14.15
N ALA A 24 -14.71 8.49 -15.47
CA ALA A 24 -13.52 7.90 -16.08
C ALA A 24 -12.32 8.86 -16.04
N GLU A 25 -12.53 10.14 -16.34
CA GLU A 25 -11.48 11.17 -16.31
C GLU A 25 -11.02 11.47 -14.88
N LYS A 26 -11.94 11.54 -13.91
CA LYS A 26 -11.59 11.64 -12.49
C LYS A 26 -10.78 10.41 -12.05
N LYS A 27 -11.18 9.21 -12.46
CA LYS A 27 -10.45 7.98 -12.13
C LYS A 27 -9.06 7.91 -12.78
N ALA A 28 -8.90 8.47 -13.97
CA ALA A 28 -7.60 8.56 -14.65
C ALA A 28 -6.69 9.60 -13.96
N LEU A 29 -7.24 10.75 -13.59
CA LEU A 29 -6.50 11.83 -12.91
C LEU A 29 -5.97 11.42 -11.54
N TYR A 30 -6.70 10.57 -10.82
CA TYR A 30 -6.29 10.06 -9.50
C TYR A 30 -5.79 8.61 -9.55
N LYS A 31 -5.43 8.09 -10.73
CA LYS A 31 -4.86 6.75 -10.81
C LYS A 31 -3.46 6.82 -10.18
N PRO A 32 -3.19 6.12 -9.07
CA PRO A 32 -1.87 6.16 -8.48
C PRO A 32 -0.87 5.55 -9.47
N GLU A 33 0.17 6.30 -9.81
CA GLU A 33 1.34 5.77 -10.49
C GLU A 33 2.28 5.18 -9.44
N TYR A 34 2.74 3.95 -9.69
CA TYR A 34 3.67 3.25 -8.82
C TYR A 34 4.99 3.12 -9.57
N ALA A 35 6.11 3.32 -8.87
CA ALA A 35 7.42 3.11 -9.48
C ALA A 35 7.62 1.63 -9.83
N GLU A 36 8.44 1.36 -10.85
CA GLU A 36 8.93 0.00 -11.08
C GLU A 36 9.92 -0.39 -9.97
N PRO A 37 9.97 -1.68 -9.57
CA PRO A 37 9.24 -2.82 -10.14
C PRO A 37 7.79 -3.00 -9.61
N HIS A 38 7.34 -2.16 -8.67
CA HIS A 38 6.08 -2.34 -7.96
C HIS A 38 4.83 -2.17 -8.85
N ALA A 39 4.87 -1.30 -9.87
CA ALA A 39 3.81 -1.19 -10.86
C ALA A 39 3.56 -2.52 -11.59
N THR A 40 4.61 -3.14 -12.13
CA THR A 40 4.51 -4.44 -12.80
C THR A 40 4.05 -5.54 -11.85
N ARG A 41 4.67 -5.64 -10.66
CA ARG A 41 4.31 -6.64 -9.65
C ARG A 41 2.84 -6.56 -9.25
N ARG A 42 2.35 -5.35 -8.98
CA ARG A 42 0.94 -5.11 -8.68
C ARG A 42 0.03 -5.54 -9.81
N LYS A 43 0.38 -5.22 -11.06
CA LYS A 43 -0.42 -5.58 -12.24
C LYS A 43 -0.56 -7.10 -12.35
N VAL A 44 0.54 -7.83 -12.22
CA VAL A 44 0.56 -9.31 -12.30
C VAL A 44 -0.25 -9.93 -11.16
N LEU A 45 0.02 -9.54 -9.90
CA LEU A 45 -0.71 -10.06 -8.74
C LEU A 45 -2.21 -9.81 -8.84
N LYS A 46 -2.60 -8.61 -9.28
CA LYS A 46 -4.00 -8.27 -9.48
C LYS A 46 -4.65 -9.08 -10.59
N ASP A 47 -3.94 -9.32 -11.69
CA ASP A 47 -4.43 -10.09 -12.83
C ASP A 47 -4.77 -11.52 -12.39
N VAL A 48 -3.81 -12.19 -11.74
CA VAL A 48 -4.02 -13.55 -11.17
C VAL A 48 -5.19 -13.56 -10.19
N PHE A 49 -5.22 -12.62 -9.24
CA PHE A 49 -6.22 -12.59 -8.18
C PHE A 49 -7.66 -12.44 -8.72
N LEU A 50 -7.86 -11.66 -9.79
CA LEU A 50 -9.18 -11.39 -10.36
C LEU A 50 -9.60 -12.40 -11.44
N ASN A 51 -8.66 -12.90 -12.22
CA ASN A 51 -8.96 -13.66 -13.43
C ASN A 51 -8.88 -15.17 -13.23
N GLU A 52 -7.99 -15.67 -12.37
CA GLU A 52 -7.93 -17.10 -12.07
C GLU A 52 -9.19 -17.54 -11.30
N LYS A 53 -9.81 -18.64 -11.72
CA LYS A 53 -11.07 -19.15 -11.15
C LYS A 53 -10.84 -20.38 -10.29
N ASN A 54 -9.76 -21.13 -10.52
CA ASN A 54 -9.33 -22.19 -9.64
C ASN A 54 -8.66 -21.56 -8.41
N GLU A 55 -9.34 -21.60 -7.27
CA GLU A 55 -8.85 -21.00 -6.03
C GLU A 55 -7.53 -21.62 -5.54
N VAL A 56 -7.29 -22.91 -5.80
CA VAL A 56 -6.01 -23.56 -5.42
C VAL A 56 -4.89 -23.05 -6.30
N LEU A 57 -5.07 -23.06 -7.61
CA LEU A 57 -4.06 -22.56 -8.55
C LEU A 57 -3.79 -21.07 -8.36
N LYS A 58 -4.82 -20.28 -8.05
CA LYS A 58 -4.69 -18.85 -7.72
C LYS A 58 -3.78 -18.64 -6.51
N ASP A 59 -4.03 -19.39 -5.44
CA ASP A 59 -3.24 -19.33 -4.20
C ASP A 59 -1.77 -19.69 -4.49
N GLU A 60 -1.53 -20.79 -5.21
CA GLU A 60 -0.20 -21.25 -5.62
C GLU A 60 0.55 -20.22 -6.48
N LEU A 61 -0.12 -19.63 -7.48
CA LEU A 61 0.47 -18.61 -8.34
C LEU A 61 0.83 -17.34 -7.55
N ILE A 62 -0.09 -16.85 -6.70
CA ILE A 62 0.17 -15.67 -5.87
C ILE A 62 1.34 -15.94 -4.92
N GLN A 63 1.36 -17.11 -4.27
CA GLN A 63 2.46 -17.53 -3.42
C GLN A 63 3.79 -17.54 -4.17
N SER A 64 3.82 -18.19 -5.34
CA SER A 64 5.03 -18.31 -6.17
C SER A 64 5.57 -16.95 -6.60
N ILE A 65 4.69 -16.03 -7.01
CA ILE A 65 5.09 -14.68 -7.42
C ILE A 65 5.68 -13.91 -6.23
N LEU A 66 5.01 -13.95 -5.07
CA LEU A 66 5.47 -13.24 -3.88
C LEU A 66 6.79 -13.79 -3.34
N TYR A 67 6.97 -15.11 -3.37
CA TYR A 67 8.22 -15.74 -2.97
C TYR A 67 9.38 -15.32 -3.86
N ALA A 68 9.18 -15.31 -5.19
CA ALA A 68 10.19 -14.84 -6.12
C ALA A 68 10.59 -13.38 -5.86
N ILE A 69 9.63 -12.53 -5.49
CA ILE A 69 9.90 -11.14 -5.11
C ILE A 69 10.72 -11.08 -3.82
N TYR A 70 10.36 -11.83 -2.78
CA TYR A 70 11.06 -11.80 -1.49
C TYR A 70 12.47 -12.39 -1.57
N GLU A 71 12.67 -13.35 -2.46
CA GLU A 71 13.98 -13.94 -2.73
C GLU A 71 14.89 -12.98 -3.54
N SER A 72 14.33 -12.21 -4.46
CA SER A 72 15.11 -11.32 -5.33
C SER A 72 15.43 -9.96 -4.73
N ASP A 73 14.63 -9.49 -3.77
CA ASP A 73 14.71 -8.11 -3.27
C ASP A 73 15.67 -7.98 -2.09
N ASP A 74 16.41 -6.87 -2.07
CA ASP A 74 17.35 -6.55 -0.99
C ASP A 74 16.65 -6.48 0.38
N ASN A 75 15.41 -5.98 0.40
CA ASN A 75 14.59 -5.86 1.61
C ASN A 75 13.17 -6.42 1.38
N PRO A 76 12.92 -7.71 1.67
CA PRO A 76 11.61 -8.32 1.48
C PRO A 76 10.51 -7.74 2.38
N TYR A 77 10.87 -7.17 3.54
CA TYR A 77 9.92 -6.52 4.45
C TYR A 77 9.38 -5.22 3.84
N ASP A 78 10.27 -4.37 3.31
CA ASP A 78 9.87 -3.15 2.63
C ASP A 78 9.05 -3.46 1.37
N SER A 79 9.52 -4.41 0.55
CA SER A 79 8.80 -4.85 -0.65
C SER A 79 7.39 -5.34 -0.33
N MET A 80 7.22 -6.09 0.76
CA MET A 80 5.91 -6.52 1.22
C MET A 80 5.04 -5.32 1.63
N LEU A 81 5.55 -4.37 2.41
CA LEU A 81 4.78 -3.17 2.82
C LEU A 81 4.35 -2.34 1.62
N GLN A 82 5.25 -2.11 0.67
CA GLN A 82 4.95 -1.39 -0.56
C GLN A 82 3.85 -2.11 -1.36
N LEU A 83 3.99 -3.43 -1.57
CA LEU A 83 2.97 -4.22 -2.27
C LEU A 83 1.63 -4.20 -1.54
N HIS A 84 1.63 -4.31 -0.21
CA HIS A 84 0.44 -4.29 0.62
C HIS A 84 -0.35 -2.97 0.44
N LYS A 85 0.33 -1.82 0.49
CA LYS A 85 -0.28 -0.48 0.33
C LYS A 85 -0.93 -0.28 -1.03
N ILE A 86 -0.34 -0.87 -2.07
CA ILE A 86 -0.80 -0.65 -3.45
C ILE A 86 -1.85 -1.69 -3.87
N CYS A 87 -2.11 -2.73 -3.08
CA CYS A 87 -3.16 -3.70 -3.36
C CYS A 87 -4.53 -3.00 -3.52
N PRO A 88 -5.35 -3.42 -4.50
CA PRO A 88 -6.65 -2.81 -4.77
C PRO A 88 -7.65 -2.96 -3.61
N ASP A 89 -7.38 -3.88 -2.68
CA ASP A 89 -8.20 -4.23 -1.53
C ASP A 89 -7.47 -3.98 -0.19
N TYR A 90 -6.51 -3.05 -0.16
CA TYR A 90 -5.79 -2.63 1.05
C TYR A 90 -6.70 -2.33 2.26
N ALA A 91 -7.83 -1.66 2.04
CA ALA A 91 -8.81 -1.33 3.08
C ALA A 91 -9.78 -2.48 3.43
N SER A 92 -9.54 -3.69 2.92
CA SER A 92 -10.42 -4.84 3.15
C SER A 92 -10.03 -5.59 4.42
N VAL A 93 -11.02 -5.88 5.26
CA VAL A 93 -10.89 -6.78 6.43
C VAL A 93 -11.04 -8.26 6.05
N LYS A 94 -11.15 -8.60 4.77
CA LYS A 94 -11.38 -9.99 4.33
C LYS A 94 -10.12 -10.84 4.56
N PRO A 95 -10.23 -12.05 5.13
CA PRO A 95 -9.08 -12.91 5.42
C PRO A 95 -8.25 -13.34 4.19
N LYS A 96 -8.85 -13.34 2.99
CA LYS A 96 -8.19 -13.70 1.72
C LYS A 96 -8.12 -12.53 0.74
N SER A 97 -7.98 -11.30 1.25
CA SER A 97 -7.66 -10.16 0.41
C SER A 97 -6.24 -10.33 -0.17
N LEU A 98 -5.99 -9.76 -1.35
CA LEU A 98 -4.66 -9.76 -1.93
C LEU A 98 -3.66 -9.05 -1.00
N ALA A 99 -4.08 -7.95 -0.37
CA ALA A 99 -3.30 -7.30 0.68
C ALA A 99 -3.00 -8.24 1.87
N GLY A 100 -3.96 -9.06 2.33
CA GLY A 100 -3.70 -10.05 3.38
C GLY A 100 -2.73 -11.15 2.95
N LEU A 101 -2.80 -11.56 1.68
CA LEU A 101 -1.91 -12.57 1.12
C LEU A 101 -0.45 -12.11 1.06
N THR A 102 -0.16 -10.82 0.80
CA THR A 102 1.22 -10.32 0.82
C THR A 102 1.89 -10.54 2.18
N VAL A 103 1.21 -10.22 3.28
CA VAL A 103 1.76 -10.41 4.64
C VAL A 103 1.82 -11.89 5.02
N THR A 104 0.78 -12.65 4.64
CA THR A 104 0.68 -14.09 4.92
C THR A 104 1.83 -14.86 4.29
N TYR A 105 2.12 -14.59 3.02
CA TYR A 105 3.19 -15.27 2.31
C TYR A 105 4.57 -14.77 2.68
N LEU A 106 4.75 -13.50 3.06
CA LEU A 106 6.02 -13.07 3.65
C LEU A 106 6.31 -13.87 4.94
N ARG A 107 5.35 -13.97 5.85
CA ARG A 107 5.50 -14.78 7.07
C ARG A 107 5.86 -16.23 6.74
N SER A 108 5.13 -16.84 5.80
CA SER A 108 5.36 -18.22 5.38
C SER A 108 6.71 -18.42 4.67
N TRP A 109 7.23 -17.40 3.99
CA TRP A 109 8.53 -17.44 3.34
C TRP A 109 9.65 -17.32 4.38
N ILE A 110 9.55 -16.36 5.32
CA ILE A 110 10.48 -16.19 6.44
C ILE A 110 10.62 -17.50 7.24
N SER A 111 9.51 -18.21 7.49
CA SER A 111 9.54 -19.47 8.25
C SER A 111 10.27 -20.62 7.54
N LYS A 112 10.63 -20.46 6.27
CA LYS A 112 11.39 -21.44 5.48
C LYS A 112 12.89 -21.11 5.41
N LEU A 113 13.31 -19.96 5.93
CA LEU A 113 14.71 -19.55 5.92
C LEU A 113 15.49 -20.25 7.04
N ASP A 114 16.77 -20.50 6.79
CA ASP A 114 17.68 -21.09 7.78
C ASP A 114 17.95 -20.13 8.95
N ASP A 115 18.06 -18.82 8.66
CA ASP A 115 18.28 -17.77 9.65
C ASP A 115 17.35 -16.56 9.44
N PRO A 116 16.09 -16.66 9.88
CA PRO A 116 15.12 -15.57 9.78
C PRO A 116 15.49 -14.37 10.68
N LEU A 117 16.27 -14.57 11.74
CA LEU A 117 16.66 -13.50 12.67
C LEU A 117 17.69 -12.58 12.02
N ALA A 118 18.73 -13.13 11.40
CA ALA A 118 19.74 -12.33 10.70
C ALA A 118 19.12 -11.50 9.57
N LEU A 119 18.12 -12.05 8.86
CA LEU A 119 17.37 -11.29 7.87
C LEU A 119 16.60 -10.13 8.52
N PHE A 120 15.89 -10.39 9.62
CA PHE A 120 15.13 -9.38 10.34
C PHE A 120 16.04 -8.22 10.80
N GLU A 121 17.16 -8.52 11.47
CA GLU A 121 18.09 -7.51 11.97
C GLU A 121 18.70 -6.66 10.84
N ARG A 122 18.93 -7.26 9.67
CA ARG A 122 19.45 -6.56 8.48
C ARG A 122 18.41 -5.67 7.81
N CYS A 123 17.15 -6.11 7.74
CA CYS A 123 16.12 -5.49 6.90
C CYS A 123 15.13 -4.61 7.67
N VAL A 124 14.87 -4.89 8.94
CA VAL A 124 13.81 -4.24 9.71
C VAL A 124 14.40 -3.09 10.54
N THR A 125 14.27 -1.88 10.01
CA THR A 125 14.61 -0.65 10.73
C THR A 125 13.44 -0.18 11.59
N GLN A 126 13.74 0.69 12.55
CA GLN A 126 12.71 1.33 13.38
C GLN A 126 11.68 2.12 12.52
N GLU A 127 12.14 2.81 11.47
CA GLU A 127 11.25 3.52 10.55
C GLU A 127 10.29 2.57 9.83
N LEU A 128 10.80 1.42 9.40
CA LEU A 128 10.00 0.39 8.75
C LEU A 128 8.98 -0.23 9.71
N GLN A 129 9.35 -0.43 10.98
CA GLN A 129 8.41 -0.89 12.01
C GLN A 129 7.32 0.15 12.31
N ILE A 130 7.65 1.45 12.32
CA ILE A 130 6.66 2.52 12.48
C ILE A 130 5.67 2.52 11.30
N ASP A 131 6.16 2.35 10.07
CA ASP A 131 5.31 2.28 8.89
C ASP A 131 4.39 1.04 8.91
N ALA A 132 4.96 -0.13 9.26
CA ALA A 132 4.20 -1.36 9.48
C ALA A 132 3.12 -1.17 10.57
N PHE A 133 3.45 -0.50 11.67
CA PHE A 133 2.50 -0.19 12.75
C PHE A 133 1.35 0.70 12.28
N ARG A 134 1.65 1.77 11.55
CA ARG A 134 0.63 2.69 10.99
C ARG A 134 -0.33 1.96 10.04
N ILE A 135 0.18 1.06 9.22
CA ILE A 135 -0.64 0.23 8.34
C ILE A 135 -1.51 -0.73 9.16
N ALA A 136 -0.89 -1.46 10.09
CA ALA A 136 -1.55 -2.49 10.89
C ALA A 136 -2.67 -1.94 11.78
N THR A 137 -2.61 -0.66 12.14
CA THR A 137 -3.58 0.04 12.99
C THR A 137 -4.51 0.98 12.23
N ALA A 138 -4.34 1.11 10.91
CA ALA A 138 -5.23 1.91 10.08
C ALA A 138 -6.68 1.44 10.19
N LYS A 139 -7.63 2.38 10.11
CA LYS A 139 -9.05 2.05 10.15
C LYS A 139 -9.36 1.06 9.02
N HIS A 140 -9.95 -0.09 9.37
CA HIS A 140 -10.32 -1.18 8.46
C HIS A 140 -9.21 -2.16 8.01
N THR A 141 -8.04 -2.21 8.65
CA THR A 141 -7.09 -3.31 8.41
C THR A 141 -7.36 -4.54 9.29
N GLY A 142 -7.46 -5.72 8.66
CA GLY A 142 -7.73 -7.01 9.33
C GLY A 142 -6.49 -7.81 9.73
N ASN A 143 -5.29 -7.30 9.43
CA ASN A 143 -4.05 -8.09 9.44
C ASN A 143 -3.14 -7.81 10.66
N LEU A 144 -3.60 -7.06 11.68
CA LEU A 144 -2.77 -6.64 12.82
C LEU A 144 -1.98 -7.78 13.47
N LYS A 145 -2.60 -8.96 13.62
CA LYS A 145 -1.92 -10.14 14.18
C LYS A 145 -0.71 -10.57 13.34
N LEU A 146 -0.85 -10.61 12.01
CA LEU A 146 0.24 -10.95 11.10
C LEU A 146 1.33 -9.89 11.12
N PHE A 147 0.96 -8.60 11.16
CA PHE A 147 1.94 -7.52 11.27
C PHE A 147 2.73 -7.58 12.58
N LYS A 148 2.08 -7.90 13.70
CA LYS A 148 2.78 -8.12 14.98
C LYS A 148 3.82 -9.23 14.87
N GLU A 149 3.43 -10.37 14.32
CA GLU A 149 4.32 -11.53 14.16
C GLU A 149 5.50 -11.24 13.22
N VAL A 150 5.27 -10.52 12.11
CA VAL A 150 6.30 -10.26 11.10
C VAL A 150 7.26 -9.13 11.52
N PHE A 151 6.75 -8.08 12.17
CA PHE A 151 7.54 -6.88 12.51
C PHE A 151 7.87 -6.75 14.01
N CYS A 152 7.51 -7.75 14.83
CA CYS A 152 7.69 -7.73 16.28
C CYS A 152 7.10 -6.48 16.94
N LEU A 153 5.89 -6.08 16.51
CA LEU A 153 5.27 -4.81 16.95
C LEU A 153 4.77 -4.84 18.40
N ASP A 154 4.82 -6.00 19.05
CA ASP A 154 4.51 -6.21 20.46
C ASP A 154 5.77 -6.29 21.35
N ASP A 155 6.97 -6.08 20.80
CA ASP A 155 8.20 -5.97 21.58
C ASP A 155 8.06 -4.81 22.59
N PRO A 156 8.16 -5.08 23.91
CA PRO A 156 8.11 -4.06 24.95
C PRO A 156 9.07 -2.88 24.73
N LYS A 157 10.19 -3.08 24.03
CA LYS A 157 11.16 -2.03 23.68
C LYS A 157 10.65 -1.10 22.58
N ALA A 158 9.81 -1.60 21.68
CA ALA A 158 9.25 -0.85 20.56
C ALA A 158 7.96 -0.10 20.94
N LEU A 159 7.22 -0.58 21.95
CA LEU A 159 5.95 0.02 22.40
C LEU A 159 6.01 1.52 22.75
N PRO A 160 7.03 2.05 23.46
CA PRO A 160 7.11 3.49 23.75
C PRO A 160 7.19 4.36 22.50
N ILE A 161 7.86 3.87 21.45
CA ILE A 161 8.02 4.57 20.17
C ILE A 161 6.68 4.65 19.45
N PHE A 162 5.91 3.56 19.42
CA PHE A 162 4.59 3.52 18.80
C PHE A 162 3.56 4.35 19.57
N TYR A 163 3.65 4.42 20.89
CA TYR A 163 2.74 5.23 21.71
C TYR A 163 2.80 6.72 21.33
N ASN A 164 4.00 7.24 21.07
CA ASN A 164 4.20 8.62 20.62
C ASN A 164 3.60 8.91 19.22
N GLN A 165 3.39 7.87 18.39
CA GLN A 165 2.76 8.00 17.07
C GLN A 165 1.23 8.06 17.13
N ILE A 166 0.62 7.63 18.24
CA ILE A 166 -0.83 7.63 18.45
C ILE A 166 -1.29 8.90 19.17
N ALA A 167 -0.40 9.50 19.98
CA ALA A 167 -0.71 10.66 20.82
C ALA A 167 -0.42 12.03 20.16
N GLY A 168 0.12 12.05 18.95
CA GLY A 168 0.34 13.25 18.13
C GLY A 168 -0.69 13.39 17.04
#